data_AF-A0A3D5QE17-F1
#
_entry.id   AF-A0A3D5QE17-F1
#
_cell.length_a   1.000
_cell.length_b   1.000
_cell.length_c   1.000
_cell.angle_alpha   90.00
_cell.angle_beta   90.00
_cell.angle_gamma   90.00
#
_symmetry.space_group_name_H-M   'P 1'
#
loop_
_entity.id
_entity.type
_entity.pdbx_description
1 polymer ?
#
loop_
_entity_poly.entity_id
_entity_poly.type
_entity_poly.pdbx_seq_one_letter_code
_entity_poly.pdbx_strand_id
1 'polypeptide(L)' 'IKHDVHGFDIDKEGKDTYRHKQAGAHSVLISSPWKYALISDVDREKPLDEIAGFMPLELDIILTEGFKSA' A
#
# COMPACT_ATOMS: atom_id res chain seq x y z
N ILE A 1 -0.24 10.25 1.82
CA ILE A 1 -1.19 9.17 1.50
C ILE A 1 -2.06 9.62 0.33
N LYS A 2 -2.08 8.86 -0.76
CA LYS A 2 -2.93 9.14 -1.93
C LYS A 2 -4.04 8.11 -1.98
N HIS A 3 -5.28 8.56 -2.13
CA HIS A 3 -6.42 7.68 -2.33
C HIS A 3 -6.83 7.64 -3.80
N ASP A 4 -6.89 6.44 -4.38
CA ASP A 4 -7.42 6.20 -5.73
C ASP A 4 -8.65 5.28 -5.65
N VAL A 5 -9.82 5.85 -5.93
CA VAL A 5 -11.11 5.14 -5.88
C VAL A 5 -11.25 4.08 -6.97
N HIS A 6 -10.43 4.15 -8.03
CA HIS A 6 -10.43 3.15 -9.09
C HIS A 6 -9.43 2.02 -8.82
N GLY A 7 -8.75 2.05 -7.68
CA GLY A 7 -7.64 1.16 -7.37
C GLY A 7 -6.36 1.53 -8.12
N PHE A 8 -5.29 0.84 -7.77
CA PHE A 8 -3.99 1.00 -8.42
C PHE A 8 -3.27 -0.35 -8.43
N ASP A 9 -2.38 -0.54 -9.40
CA ASP A 9 -1.61 -1.78 -9.56
C ASP A 9 -0.11 -1.46 -9.63
N ILE A 10 0.67 -2.05 -8.71
CA ILE A 10 2.12 -1.87 -8.56
C ILE A 10 2.87 -3.17 -8.89
N ASP A 11 2.27 -4.32 -8.61
CA ASP A 11 2.81 -5.64 -8.86
C ASP A 11 2.18 -6.27 -10.11
N LYS A 12 2.83 -6.02 -11.25
CA LYS A 12 2.43 -6.58 -12.54
C LYS A 12 3.03 -7.96 -12.80
N GLU A 13 2.40 -8.68 -13.72
CA GLU A 13 2.88 -9.96 -14.23
C GLU A 13 4.37 -9.89 -14.65
N GLY A 14 5.13 -10.93 -14.29
CA GLY A 14 6.57 -11.00 -14.51
C GLY A 14 7.44 -10.55 -13.32
N LYS A 15 6.86 -9.97 -12.27
CA LYS A 15 7.58 -9.71 -11.00
C LYS A 15 7.40 -10.86 -10.01
N ASP A 16 8.41 -11.10 -9.16
CA ASP A 16 8.30 -12.11 -8.11
C ASP A 16 7.24 -11.76 -7.06
N THR A 17 7.02 -10.46 -6.79
CA THR A 17 5.92 -10.01 -5.91
C THR A 17 4.56 -10.44 -6.44
N TYR A 18 4.34 -10.34 -7.75
CA TYR A 18 3.10 -10.80 -8.39
C TYR A 18 2.94 -12.32 -8.25
N ARG A 19 4.02 -13.08 -8.46
CA ARG A 19 4.01 -14.54 -8.28
C ARG A 19 3.69 -14.95 -6.85
N HIS A 20 4.22 -14.25 -5.85
CA HIS A 20 3.90 -14.49 -4.44
C HIS A 20 2.43 -14.19 -4.13
N LYS A 21 1.87 -13.10 -4.67
CA LYS A 21 0.44 -12.78 -4.55
C LYS A 21 -0.44 -13.86 -5.19
N GLN A 22 -0.12 -14.30 -6.40
CA GLN A 22 -0.82 -15.41 -7.07
C GLN A 22 -0.74 -16.73 -6.29
N ALA A 23 0.34 -16.94 -5.54
CA ALA A 23 0.49 -18.09 -4.65
C ALA A 23 -0.31 -17.98 -3.34
N GLY A 24 -1.06 -16.89 -3.14
CA GLY A 24 -1.94 -16.69 -1.97
C GLY A 24 -1.33 -15.87 -0.84
N ALA A 25 -0.19 -15.20 -1.05
CA ALA A 25 0.33 -14.28 -0.04
C ALA A 25 -0.64 -13.10 0.16
N HIS A 26 -1.08 -12.88 1.39
CA HIS A 26 -1.91 -11.72 1.74
C HIS A 26 -1.14 -10.40 1.57
N SER A 27 0.12 -10.39 2.01
CA SER A 27 1.00 -9.24 1.95
C SER A 27 2.34 -9.61 1.33
N VAL A 28 2.90 -8.71 0.53
CA VAL A 28 4.23 -8.83 -0.07
C VAL A 28 5.03 -7.57 0.18
N LEU A 29 6.30 -7.73 0.56
CA LEU A 29 7.24 -6.64 0.77
C LEU A 29 8.42 -6.82 -0.18
N ILE A 30 8.72 -5.78 -0.95
CA ILE A 30 9.92 -5.70 -1.78
C ILE A 30 10.81 -4.58 -1.24
N SER A 31 12.11 -4.84 -1.17
CA SER A 31 13.09 -3.86 -0.68
C SER A 31 14.27 -3.74 -1.65
N SER A 32 14.89 -2.57 -1.62
CA SER A 32 16.17 -2.26 -2.26
C SER A 32 17.00 -1.41 -1.28
N PRO A 33 18.28 -1.11 -1.59
CA PRO A 33 19.10 -0.29 -0.71
C PRO A 33 18.60 1.16 -0.51
N TRP A 34 17.61 1.61 -1.28
CA TRP A 34 17.12 3.00 -1.27
C TRP A 34 15.62 3.14 -1.04
N LYS A 35 14.83 2.06 -1.14
CA LYS A 35 13.38 2.09 -0.85
C LYS A 35 12.82 0.70 -0.66
N TYR A 36 11.63 0.65 -0.09
CA TYR A 36 10.80 -0.54 -0.05
C TYR A 36 9.37 -0.20 -0.43
N ALA A 37 8.59 -1.21 -0.79
CA ALA A 37 7.15 -1.12 -0.98
C ALA A 37 6.48 -2.32 -0.30
N LEU A 38 5.44 -2.04 0.47
CA LEU A 38 4.53 -3.04 1.04
C LEU A 38 3.22 -2.98 0.26
N ILE A 39 2.80 -4.14 -0.25
CA ILE A 39 1.51 -4.31 -0.90
C ILE A 39 0.73 -5.31 -0.05
N SER A 40 -0.45 -4.93 0.39
CA SER A 40 -1.33 -5.78 1.21
C SER A 40 -2.75 -5.66 0.71
N ASP A 41 -3.42 -6.80 0.58
CA ASP A 41 -4.86 -6.79 0.32
C ASP A 41 -5.60 -6.23 1.53
N VAL A 42 -6.77 -5.67 1.28
CA VAL A 42 -7.68 -5.19 2.31
C VAL A 42 -9.05 -5.79 2.07
N ASP A 43 -9.68 -6.31 3.12
CA ASP A 43 -11.04 -6.87 3.03
C ASP A 43 -12.11 -5.78 2.92
N ARG A 44 -11.73 -4.52 3.21
CA ARG A 44 -12.57 -3.33 3.07
C ARG A 44 -11.71 -2.10 2.85
N GLU A 45 -12.32 -1.04 2.32
CA GLU A 45 -11.72 0.29 2.33
C GLU A 45 -11.41 0.72 3.77
N LYS A 46 -10.17 1.16 3.99
CA LYS A 46 -9.69 1.59 5.30
C LYS A 46 -9.82 3.12 5.42
N PRO A 47 -10.33 3.63 6.54
CA PRO A 47 -10.34 5.06 6.79
C PRO A 47 -8.91 5.61 6.91
N LEU A 48 -8.77 6.92 6.72
CA LEU A 48 -7.46 7.58 6.63
C LEU A 48 -6.61 7.40 7.90
N ASP A 49 -7.23 7.40 9.07
CA ASP A 49 -6.58 7.18 10.37
C ASP A 49 -5.96 5.78 10.47
N GLU A 50 -6.67 4.74 10.03
CA GLU A 50 -6.12 3.38 9.92
C GLU A 50 -4.95 3.33 8.95
N ILE A 51 -5.06 3.96 7.77
CA ILE A 51 -3.98 3.98 6.78
C ILE A 51 -2.74 4.73 7.31
N ALA A 52 -2.94 5.86 7.99
CA ALA A 52 -1.86 6.64 8.58
C ALA A 52 -1.08 5.83 9.63
N GLY A 53 -1.75 4.91 10.33
CA GLY A 53 -1.11 3.98 11.26
C GLY A 53 -0.09 3.02 10.63
N PHE A 54 -0.08 2.84 9.30
CA PHE A 54 0.95 2.05 8.63
C PHE A 54 2.24 2.82 8.34
N MET A 55 2.24 4.13 8.50
CA MET A 55 3.42 4.94 8.28
C MET A 55 4.42 4.78 9.43
N PRO A 56 5.74 4.92 9.18
CA PRO A 56 6.73 4.94 10.25
C PRO A 56 6.42 6.02 11.30
N LEU A 57 6.72 5.74 12.56
CA LEU A 57 6.44 6.66 13.68
C LEU A 57 7.26 7.96 13.64
N GLU A 58 8.33 8.00 12.83
CA GLU A 58 9.28 9.12 12.77
C GLU A 58 8.85 10.23 11.79
N LEU A 59 7.61 10.23 11.30
CA LEU A 59 7.12 11.27 10.40
C LEU A 59 6.54 12.46 11.18
N ASP A 60 7.02 13.67 10.88
CA ASP A 60 6.48 14.91 11.45
C ASP A 60 5.14 15.32 10.82
N ILE A 61 4.98 15.09 9.50
CA ILE A 61 3.81 15.53 8.72
C ILE A 61 3.42 14.46 7.70
N ILE A 62 2.14 14.12 7.65
CA ILE A 62 1.54 13.29 6.59
C ILE A 62 0.67 14.18 5.71
N LEU A 63 1.04 14.29 4.42
CA LEU A 63 0.20 14.95 3.41
C LEU A 63 -0.75 13.96 2.76
N THR A 64 -1.99 14.37 2.52
CA THR A 64 -3.01 13.53 1.92
C THR A 64 -3.60 14.13 0.65
N GLU A 65 -3.82 13.30 -0.36
CA GLU A 65 -4.49 13.67 -1.63
C GLU A 65 -5.64 12.68 -1.87
N GLY A 66 -6.83 13.18 -2.17
CA GLY A 66 -8.03 12.36 -2.32
C GLY A 66 -8.90 12.40 -1.06
N PHE A 67 -9.46 11.25 -0.67
CA PHE A 67 -10.33 11.09 0.51
C PHE A 67 -11.49 12.11 0.59
N LYS A 68 -12.10 12.49 -0.55
CA LYS A 68 -13.18 13.50 -0.61
C LYS A 68 -14.44 13.16 0.21
N SER A 69 -14.54 11.93 0.70
CA SER A 69 -15.69 11.39 1.41
C SER A 69 -15.34 10.84 2.80
N ALA A 70 -14.08 11.05 3.26
CA ALA A 70 -13.61 10.62 4.57
C ALA A 70 -14.00 11.60 5.68
#